data_AF-A0A7J9XTB7-F1
#
_entry.id   AF-A0A7J9XTB7-F1
#
_cell.length_a   1.000
_cell.length_b   1.000
_cell.length_c   1.000
_cell.angle_alpha   90.00
_cell.angle_beta   90.00
_cell.angle_gamma   90.00
#
_symmetry.space_group_name_H-M   'P 1'
#
loop_
_entity.id
_entity.type
_entity.pdbx_description
1 polymer ?
#
loop_
_entity_poly.entity_id
_entity_poly.type
_entity_poly.pdbx_seq_one_letter_code
_entity_poly.pdbx_strand_id
1 'polypeptide(L)'
;MTTPPVPPAGLGPLCAEPVSLYPPFRQRPETWDRYPDRADGYCALLTALGDVELGSHDVRILHWFADLDAPTVATVCALLHRAHAAGYREGSTP
;
A
#
# COMPACT_ATOMS: atom_id res chain seq x y z
N MET A 1 22.19 20.78 8.58
CA MET A 1 21.47 19.58 9.05
C MET A 1 19.99 19.90 8.98
N THR A 2 19.30 19.42 7.96
CA THR A 2 17.86 19.69 7.76
C THR A 2 17.07 18.59 8.46
N THR A 3 16.22 18.96 9.39
CA THR A 3 15.34 18.03 10.11
C THR A 3 14.38 17.37 9.12
N PRO A 4 14.20 16.03 9.13
CA PRO A 4 13.23 15.38 8.27
C PRO A 4 11.81 15.86 8.64
N PRO A 5 10.89 15.94 7.68
CA PRO A 5 9.51 16.34 7.94
C PRO A 5 8.87 15.38 8.95
N VAL A 6 8.18 15.94 9.94
CA VAL A 6 7.41 15.15 10.90
C VAL A 6 6.24 14.52 10.12
N PRO A 7 6.13 13.18 10.09
CA PRO A 7 5.01 12.54 9.41
C PRO A 7 3.68 12.97 10.04
N PRO A 8 2.59 13.11 9.26
CA PRO A 8 1.29 13.50 9.78
C PRO A 8 0.86 12.55 10.91
N ALA A 9 0.27 13.12 11.96
CA ALA A 9 -0.08 12.42 13.19
C ALA A 9 -0.87 11.14 12.88
N GLY A 10 -0.29 9.98 13.19
CA GLY A 10 -0.89 8.66 12.95
C GLY A 10 -0.08 7.73 12.03
N LEU A 11 0.91 8.26 11.31
CA LEU A 11 1.88 7.44 10.58
C LEU A 11 3.11 7.23 11.48
N GLY A 12 3.15 6.09 12.17
CA GLY A 12 4.37 5.65 12.85
C GLY A 12 5.55 5.49 11.89
N PRO A 13 6.76 5.21 12.38
CA PRO A 13 7.88 4.83 11.53
C PRO A 13 7.46 3.71 10.56
N LEU A 14 7.85 3.78 9.29
CA LEU A 14 7.49 2.77 8.28
C LEU A 14 7.92 1.35 8.68
N CYS A 15 8.97 1.24 9.48
CA CYS A 15 9.50 -0.01 10.03
C CYS A 15 8.78 -0.51 11.29
N ALA A 16 7.80 0.22 11.82
CA ALA A 16 6.96 -0.20 12.93
C ALA A 16 5.60 -0.66 12.41
N GLU A 17 5.07 -1.79 12.93
CA GLU A 17 3.75 -2.26 12.52
C GLU A 17 2.70 -1.15 12.72
N PRO A 18 1.89 -0.84 11.69
CA PRO A 18 0.86 0.17 11.82
C PRO A 18 -0.18 -0.29 12.86
N VAL A 19 -0.38 0.53 13.90
CA VAL A 19 -1.46 0.31 14.86
C VAL A 19 -2.78 0.59 14.14
N SER A 20 -3.44 -0.46 13.65
CA SER A 20 -4.75 -0.34 13.02
C SER A 20 -5.75 0.23 14.03
N LEU A 21 -6.20 1.47 13.80
CA LEU A 21 -7.16 2.17 14.66
C LEU A 21 -8.57 1.56 14.59
N TYR A 22 -8.87 0.79 13.53
CA TYR A 22 -10.16 0.15 13.31
C TYR A 22 -9.97 -1.26 12.71
N PRO A 23 -9.81 -2.33 13.53
CA PRO A 23 -9.65 -3.67 12.99
C PRO A 23 -11.01 -4.23 12.54
N PRO A 24 -11.15 -4.60 11.25
CA PRO A 24 -11.49 -5.99 10.94
C PRO A 24 -10.98 -6.45 9.56
N PHE A 25 -9.70 -6.84 9.43
CA PHE A 25 -9.18 -7.46 8.18
C PHE A 25 -9.00 -8.98 8.27
N ARG A 26 -9.46 -9.62 9.35
CA ARG A 26 -9.28 -11.07 9.52
C ARG A 26 -10.17 -11.92 8.58
N GLN A 27 -11.18 -11.34 7.96
CA GLN A 27 -12.16 -12.07 7.15
C GLN A 27 -12.14 -11.59 5.70
N ARG A 28 -11.88 -12.52 4.79
CA ARG A 28 -12.07 -12.35 3.36
C ARG A 28 -13.55 -12.58 3.03
N PRO A 29 -14.23 -11.70 2.28
CA PRO A 29 -15.57 -11.97 1.77
C PRO A 29 -15.59 -13.22 0.90
N GLU A 30 -16.52 -14.14 1.15
CA GLU A 30 -16.63 -15.42 0.43
C GLU A 30 -16.90 -15.23 -1.08
N THR A 31 -17.44 -14.08 -1.47
CA THR A 31 -17.90 -13.76 -2.83
C THR A 31 -16.83 -13.15 -3.73
N TRP A 32 -15.58 -13.03 -3.28
CA TRP A 32 -14.51 -12.47 -4.10
C TRP A 32 -13.86 -13.57 -4.92
N ASP A 33 -14.08 -13.52 -6.24
CA ASP A 33 -13.38 -14.37 -7.20
C ASP A 33 -11.87 -14.21 -6.98
N ARG A 34 -11.20 -15.34 -6.72
CA ARG A 34 -9.75 -15.34 -6.56
C ARG A 34 -9.14 -14.90 -7.88
N TYR A 35 -8.25 -13.92 -7.84
CA TYR A 35 -7.50 -13.56 -9.03
C TYR A 35 -6.66 -14.75 -9.48
N PRO A 36 -6.85 -15.24 -10.72
CA PRO A 36 -6.16 -16.45 -11.18
C PRO A 36 -4.65 -16.22 -11.30
N ASP A 37 -4.21 -14.97 -11.47
CA ASP A 37 -2.81 -14.60 -11.59
C ASP A 37 -2.30 -13.75 -10.40
N ARG A 38 -2.23 -14.40 -9.24
CA ARG A 38 -1.69 -13.81 -8.00
C ARG A 38 -0.32 -13.16 -8.20
N ALA A 39 0.52 -13.69 -9.08
CA ALA A 39 1.84 -13.15 -9.35
C ALA A 39 1.75 -11.78 -10.01
N ASP A 40 0.89 -11.64 -11.02
CA ASP A 40 0.62 -10.36 -11.68
C ASP A 40 0.06 -9.32 -10.71
N GLY A 41 -0.86 -9.72 -9.82
CA GLY A 41 -1.42 -8.82 -8.81
C GLY A 41 -0.35 -8.29 -7.84
N TYR A 42 0.53 -9.18 -7.37
CA TYR A 42 1.66 -8.80 -6.51
C TYR A 42 2.65 -7.87 -7.22
N CYS A 43 3.02 -8.18 -8.46
CA CYS A 43 3.90 -7.35 -9.29
C CYS A 43 3.30 -5.97 -9.55
N ALA A 44 1.99 -5.89 -9.81
CA ALA A 44 1.30 -4.61 -10.00
C ALA A 44 1.35 -3.74 -8.75
N LEU A 45 1.13 -4.32 -7.56
CA LEU A 45 1.21 -3.61 -6.29
C LEU A 45 2.63 -3.12 -5.99
N LEU A 46 3.65 -3.96 -6.20
CA LEU A 46 5.06 -3.54 -6.06
C LEU A 46 5.40 -2.39 -7.01
N THR A 47 4.96 -2.49 -8.27
CA THR A 47 5.18 -1.43 -9.26
C THR A 47 4.51 -0.12 -8.83
N ALA A 48 3.32 -0.19 -8.24
CA ALA A 48 2.61 0.99 -7.76
C ALA A 48 3.25 1.62 -6.51
N LEU A 49 3.95 0.83 -5.70
CA LEU A 49 4.72 1.31 -4.54
C LEU A 49 6.08 1.92 -4.93
N GLY A 50 6.63 1.55 -6.08
CA GLY A 50 7.90 2.10 -6.58
C GLY A 50 9.07 1.76 -5.64
N ASP A 51 9.86 2.77 -5.26
CA ASP A 51 11.08 2.61 -4.47
C ASP A 51 10.85 2.67 -2.95
N VAL A 52 9.60 2.52 -2.49
CA VAL A 52 9.29 2.50 -1.05
C VAL A 52 9.95 1.29 -0.40
N GLU A 53 10.75 1.52 0.65
CA GLU A 53 11.32 0.44 1.46
C GLU A 53 10.20 -0.29 2.22
N LEU A 54 10.13 -1.60 2.05
CA LEU A 54 9.08 -2.44 2.63
C LEU A 54 9.60 -3.27 3.78
N GLY A 55 8.87 -3.24 4.90
CA GLY A 55 9.07 -4.14 6.01
C GLY A 55 8.43 -5.52 5.77
N SER A 56 8.75 -6.48 6.65
CA SER A 56 8.17 -7.83 6.57
C SER A 56 6.64 -7.85 6.69
N HIS A 57 6.06 -6.89 7.43
CA HIS A 57 4.61 -6.73 7.53
C HIS A 57 4.02 -6.34 6.18
N ASP A 58 4.61 -5.34 5.51
CA ASP A 58 4.12 -4.83 4.24
C ASP A 58 4.16 -5.91 3.17
N VAL A 59 5.26 -6.64 3.06
CA VAL A 59 5.39 -7.79 2.15
C VAL A 59 4.28 -8.82 2.39
N ARG A 60 3.98 -9.14 3.66
CA ARG A 60 2.88 -10.05 4.01
C ARG A 60 1.51 -9.50 3.60
N ILE A 61 1.28 -8.21 3.79
CA ILE A 61 0.04 -7.54 3.40
C ILE A 61 -0.11 -7.49 1.86
N LEU A 62 0.97 -7.25 1.11
CA LEU A 62 0.94 -7.27 -0.35
C LEU A 62 0.63 -8.66 -0.90
N HIS A 63 1.19 -9.71 -0.30
CA HIS A 63 0.82 -11.09 -0.64
C HIS A 63 -0.64 -11.40 -0.34
N TRP A 64 -1.22 -10.80 0.70
CA TRP A 64 -2.63 -10.92 1.02
C TRP A 64 -3.51 -10.14 0.02
N PHE A 65 -3.12 -8.92 -0.36
CA PHE A 65 -3.82 -8.12 -1.37
C PHE A 65 -3.81 -8.78 -2.75
N ALA A 66 -2.70 -9.40 -3.13
CA ALA A 66 -2.57 -10.09 -4.41
C ALA A 66 -3.50 -11.31 -4.57
N ASP A 67 -4.04 -11.83 -3.46
CA ASP A 67 -5.03 -12.93 -3.46
C ASP A 67 -6.48 -12.43 -3.56
N LEU A 68 -6.72 -11.12 -3.57
CA LEU A 68 -8.04 -10.51 -3.77
C LEU A 68 -8.40 -10.47 -5.27
N ASP A 69 -9.58 -9.98 -5.62
CA ASP A 69 -10.06 -9.89 -6.99
C ASP A 69 -9.36 -8.76 -7.79
N ALA A 70 -9.33 -8.90 -9.12
CA ALA A 70 -8.66 -7.93 -10.02
C ALA A 70 -9.11 -6.48 -9.82
N PRO A 71 -10.43 -6.20 -9.71
CA PRO A 71 -10.93 -4.84 -9.46
C PRO A 71 -10.36 -4.22 -8.18
N THR A 72 -10.26 -5.00 -7.10
CA THR A 72 -9.69 -4.54 -5.84
C THR A 72 -8.21 -4.21 -5.98
N VAL A 73 -7.41 -5.11 -6.55
CA VAL A 73 -5.98 -4.87 -6.78
C VAL A 73 -5.77 -3.63 -7.65
N ALA A 74 -6.50 -3.52 -8.76
CA ALA A 74 -6.41 -2.37 -9.67
C ALA A 74 -6.78 -1.04 -8.97
N THR A 75 -7.81 -1.06 -8.10
CA THR A 75 -8.24 0.11 -7.33
C THR A 75 -7.14 0.57 -6.37
N VAL A 76 -6.52 -0.36 -5.65
CA VAL A 76 -5.41 -0.06 -4.73
C VAL A 76 -4.23 0.53 -5.49
N CYS A 77 -3.80 -0.08 -6.60
CA CYS A 77 -2.73 0.48 -7.45
C CYS A 77 -3.05 1.91 -7.91
N ALA A 78 -4.28 2.16 -8.37
CA ALA A 78 -4.69 3.49 -8.80
C ALA A 78 -4.68 4.53 -7.67
N LEU A 79 -4.97 4.13 -6.43
CA LEU A 79 -4.87 5.01 -5.26
C LEU A 79 -3.41 5.33 -4.92
N LEU A 80 -2.53 4.32 -4.93
CA LEU A 80 -1.10 4.50 -4.69
C LEU A 80 -0.47 5.46 -5.71
N HIS A 81 -0.74 5.28 -7.01
CA HIS A 81 -0.27 6.19 -8.04
C HIS A 81 -0.77 7.63 -7.83
N ARG A 82 -2.02 7.82 -7.40
CA ARG A 82 -2.56 9.16 -7.10
C ARG A 82 -1.89 9.80 -5.89
N ALA A 83 -1.66 9.03 -4.83
CA ALA A 83 -0.95 9.49 -3.65
C ALA A 83 0.48 9.92 -3.99
N HIS A 84 1.19 9.12 -4.80
CA HIS A 84 2.53 9.44 -5.29
C HIS A 84 2.53 10.75 -6.09
N ALA A 85 1.59 10.89 -7.04
CA ALA A 85 1.45 12.11 -7.83
C ALA A 85 1.12 13.35 -6.97
N ALA A 86 0.35 13.20 -5.89
CA ALA A 86 0.06 14.30 -4.95
C ALA A 86 1.31 14.70 -4.15
N GLY A 87 2.07 13.73 -3.63
CA GLY A 87 3.31 14.00 -2.89
C GLY A 87 4.39 14.71 -3.74
N TYR A 88 4.52 14.36 -5.02
CA TYR A 88 5.42 15.08 -5.92
C TYR A 88 5.03 16.56 -6.13
N ARG A 89 3.73 16.88 -6.08
CA ARG A 89 3.24 18.26 -6.22
C ARG A 89 3.49 19.10 -4.97
N GLU A 90 3.51 18.48 -3.79
CA GLU A 90 3.83 19.15 -2.53
C GLU A 90 5.35 19.35 -2.33
N GLY A 91 6.18 18.48 -2.90
CA GLY A 91 7.65 18.59 -2.86
C GLY A 91 8.27 19.47 -3.96
N SER A 92 7.48 19.86 -4.97
CA SER A 92 7.92 20.74 -6.06
C SER A 92 7.55 22.19 -5.75
N THR A 93 8.35 22.86 -4.91
CA THR A 93 8.37 24.33 -4.87
C THR A 93 9.31 24.81 -5.97
N PRO A 94 8.94 25.79 -6.83
CA PRO A 94 9.89 26.44 -7.73
C PRO A 94 11.01 27.17 -6.97
#